data_AF-A0A4R0EN70-F1
#
_entry.id   AF-A0A4R0EN70-F1
#
_cell.length_a   1.000
_cell.length_b   1.000
_cell.length_c   1.000
_cell.angle_alpha   90.00
_cell.angle_beta   90.00
_cell.angle_gamma   90.00
#
_symmetry.space_group_name_H-M   'P 1'
#
loop_
_entity.id
_entity.type
_entity.pdbx_description
1 polymer ?
#
loop_
_entity_poly.entity_id
_entity_poly.type
_entity_poly.pdbx_seq_one_letter_code
_entity_poly.pdbx_strand_id
1 'polypeptide(L)'
;MDLETRQLQKILDEAHQLPEVLILKPVTTSTNDDVREIALKGVQSVLVCSLRQTQGRGQRQRQWVSPEGNIYLSTLLNTRTPIDGRLALEIALNILQMPSLKNLDLQVKWPNDLYSTQGKWGGILVEPLSPHQVIVGVGINLEPIPKENIDQHATSLSELGLTNISRIQLVAELYMAIQQASEWFDHHCYNLAARFNHYAAFKNQAVEFEHHSGLCSGIFLGIQDDGAVNIETSEGLKQFYQGRLRRLEISL
;
A
#
# COMPACT_ATOMS: atom_id res chain seq x y z
N MET A 1 20.48 20.69 -5.69
CA MET A 1 20.06 19.29 -5.54
C MET A 1 20.83 18.71 -4.38
N ASP A 2 20.13 18.31 -3.32
CA ASP A 2 20.71 17.72 -2.11
C ASP A 2 21.27 16.30 -2.36
N LEU A 3 21.97 15.77 -1.37
CA LEU A 3 22.65 14.47 -1.45
C LEU A 3 21.66 13.31 -1.61
N GLU A 4 20.54 13.33 -0.88
CA GLU A 4 19.53 12.27 -0.92
C GLU A 4 18.91 12.17 -2.31
N THR A 5 18.58 13.31 -2.93
CA THR A 5 18.02 13.36 -4.29
C THR A 5 19.00 12.77 -5.30
N ARG A 6 20.29 13.12 -5.23
CA ARG A 6 21.32 12.55 -6.13
C ARG A 6 21.49 11.05 -5.94
N GLN A 7 21.47 10.58 -4.69
CA GLN A 7 21.57 9.16 -4.39
C GLN A 7 20.37 8.40 -4.96
N LEU A 8 19.16 8.91 -4.75
CA LEU A 8 17.95 8.29 -5.28
C LEU A 8 17.94 8.25 -6.82
N GLN A 9 18.29 9.36 -7.46
CA GLN A 9 18.40 9.43 -8.92
C GLN A 9 19.40 8.40 -9.44
N LYS A 10 20.57 8.28 -8.80
CA LYS A 10 21.58 7.28 -9.19
C LYS A 10 21.03 5.85 -9.12
N ILE A 11 20.39 5.48 -8.01
CA ILE A 11 19.84 4.12 -7.83
C ILE A 11 18.78 3.83 -8.91
N LEU A 12 17.88 4.77 -9.17
CA LEU A 12 16.81 4.59 -10.15
C LEU A 12 17.33 4.62 -11.61
N ASP A 13 18.36 5.40 -11.90
CA ASP A 13 19.01 5.44 -13.22
C ASP A 13 19.76 4.13 -13.52
N GLU A 14 20.50 3.60 -12.55
CA GLU A 14 21.16 2.28 -12.64
C GLU A 14 20.15 1.14 -12.85
N ALA A 15 18.93 1.29 -12.32
CA ALA A 15 17.83 0.35 -12.53
C ALA A 15 17.03 0.61 -13.83
N HIS A 16 17.35 1.65 -14.61
CA HIS A 16 16.59 2.10 -15.77
C HIS A 16 15.11 2.44 -15.47
N GLN A 17 14.87 2.97 -14.27
CA GLN A 17 13.55 3.31 -13.75
C GLN A 17 13.44 4.80 -13.35
N LEU A 18 14.40 5.65 -13.72
CA LEU A 18 14.38 7.07 -13.37
C LEU A 18 13.13 7.78 -13.96
N PRO A 19 12.25 8.38 -13.12
CA PRO A 19 11.09 9.11 -13.61
C PRO A 19 11.48 10.46 -14.24
N GLU A 20 10.61 11.00 -15.09
CA GLU A 20 10.79 12.34 -15.69
C GLU A 20 10.90 13.42 -14.61
N VAL A 21 10.12 13.28 -13.55
CA VAL A 21 10.10 14.19 -12.40
C VAL A 21 10.34 13.42 -11.10
N LEU A 22 11.36 13.81 -10.36
CA LEU A 22 11.68 13.27 -9.04
C LEU A 22 11.80 14.41 -8.03
N ILE A 23 10.98 14.38 -6.98
CA ILE A 23 10.92 15.42 -5.96
C ILE A 23 10.95 14.81 -4.56
N LEU A 24 11.94 15.22 -3.76
CA LEU A 24 11.97 14.98 -2.32
C LEU A 24 11.60 16.29 -1.60
N LYS A 25 10.58 16.25 -0.74
CA LYS A 25 10.09 17.41 0.03
C LYS A 25 10.28 17.17 1.54
N PRO A 26 10.66 18.19 2.31
CA PRO A 26 10.58 18.08 3.77
C PRO A 26 9.12 17.99 4.25
N VAL A 27 8.24 18.83 3.71
CA VAL A 27 6.83 18.89 4.10
C VAL A 27 5.96 19.16 2.87
N THR A 28 4.76 18.56 2.85
CA THR A 28 3.71 18.84 1.87
C THR A 28 2.33 18.71 2.52
N THR A 29 1.26 19.09 1.82
CA THR A 29 -0.12 18.76 2.22
C THR A 29 -0.39 17.28 2.01
N SER A 30 -0.19 16.79 0.78
CA SER A 30 -0.28 15.38 0.38
C SER A 30 0.59 15.14 -0.86
N THR A 31 1.38 14.08 -0.87
CA THR A 31 2.15 13.68 -2.05
C THR A 31 1.25 13.23 -3.21
N ASN A 32 0.03 12.73 -2.92
CA ASN A 32 -0.94 12.42 -3.98
C ASN A 32 -1.41 13.68 -4.71
N ASP A 33 -1.57 14.80 -4.01
CA ASP A 33 -1.91 16.08 -4.65
C ASP A 33 -0.75 16.63 -5.47
N ASP A 34 0.47 16.56 -4.92
CA ASP A 34 1.67 16.94 -5.66
C ASP A 34 1.78 16.17 -6.99
N VAL A 35 1.60 14.84 -6.97
CA VAL A 35 1.61 14.02 -8.18
C VAL A 35 0.47 14.39 -9.13
N ARG A 36 -0.73 14.65 -8.61
CA ARG A 36 -1.89 15.05 -9.43
C ARG A 36 -1.62 16.33 -10.20
N GLU A 37 -1.10 17.35 -9.52
CA GLU A 37 -0.77 18.64 -10.13
C GLU A 37 0.31 18.51 -11.21
N ILE A 38 1.28 17.62 -11.00
CA ILE A 38 2.35 17.35 -11.98
C ILE A 38 1.80 16.57 -13.18
N ALA A 39 0.98 15.54 -12.96
CA ALA A 39 0.36 14.75 -14.03
C ALA A 39 -0.55 15.62 -14.93
N LEU A 40 -1.30 16.56 -14.35
CA LEU A 40 -2.13 17.51 -15.11
C LEU A 40 -1.33 18.43 -16.04
N LYS A 41 -0.01 18.55 -15.85
CA LYS A 41 0.91 19.28 -16.74
C LYS A 41 1.47 18.41 -17.87
N GLY A 42 1.03 17.16 -17.99
CA GLY A 42 1.41 16.24 -19.06
C GLY A 42 2.62 15.35 -18.75
N VAL A 43 3.17 15.41 -17.54
CA VAL A 43 4.25 14.51 -17.10
C VAL A 43 3.74 13.08 -17.00
N GLN A 44 4.45 12.13 -17.61
CA GLN A 44 4.00 10.73 -17.73
C GLN A 44 4.60 9.80 -16.68
N SER A 45 5.69 10.21 -16.03
CA SER A 45 6.32 9.47 -14.94
C SER A 45 6.85 10.42 -13.87
N VAL A 46 6.37 10.25 -12.64
CA VAL A 46 6.69 11.13 -11.52
C VAL A 46 6.82 10.35 -10.23
N LEU A 47 7.79 10.73 -9.40
CA LEU A 47 7.96 10.30 -8.03
C LEU A 47 8.03 11.52 -7.12
N VAL A 48 7.10 11.62 -6.17
CA VAL A 48 7.16 12.59 -5.07
C VAL A 48 7.26 11.83 -3.77
N CYS A 49 8.24 12.16 -2.93
CA CYS A 49 8.32 11.66 -1.57
C CYS A 49 8.47 12.82 -0.59
N SER A 50 7.82 12.71 0.57
CA SER A 50 7.90 13.70 1.64
C SER A 50 8.37 13.07 2.95
N LEU A 51 9.05 13.85 3.80
CA LEU A 51 9.33 13.49 5.20
C LEU A 51 8.09 13.64 6.08
N ARG A 52 7.16 14.53 5.73
CA ARG A 52 5.95 14.83 6.51
C ARG A 52 4.79 15.24 5.62
N GLN A 53 3.56 14.94 6.03
CA GLN A 53 2.35 15.50 5.43
C GLN A 53 1.49 16.22 6.47
N THR A 54 0.89 17.35 6.10
CA THR A 54 -0.04 18.09 6.97
C THR A 54 -1.50 17.69 6.75
N GLN A 55 -1.83 17.12 5.59
CA GLN A 55 -3.17 16.66 5.21
C GLN A 55 -3.11 15.28 4.55
N GLY A 56 -2.36 14.35 5.17
CA GLY A 56 -2.26 12.98 4.69
C GLY A 56 -3.63 12.29 4.63
N ARG A 57 -3.85 11.50 3.57
CA ARG A 57 -5.13 10.82 3.32
C ARG A 57 -4.96 9.32 3.18
N GLY A 58 -5.92 8.58 3.70
CA GLY A 58 -6.16 7.17 3.41
C GLY A 58 -7.46 7.00 2.62
N GLN A 59 -7.89 5.75 2.44
CA GLN A 59 -9.16 5.45 1.77
C GLN A 59 -10.35 6.08 2.50
N ARG A 60 -11.40 6.37 1.74
CA ARG A 60 -12.64 7.00 2.24
C ARG A 60 -12.37 8.32 2.98
N GLN A 61 -11.38 9.09 2.53
CA GLN A 61 -11.00 10.39 3.10
C GLN A 61 -10.60 10.35 4.59
N ARG A 62 -10.22 9.18 5.10
CA ARG A 62 -9.70 9.07 6.47
C ARG A 62 -8.34 9.77 6.56
N GLN A 63 -8.07 10.40 7.69
CA GLN A 63 -6.77 11.02 7.93
C GLN A 63 -5.67 9.95 8.01
N TRP A 64 -4.56 10.19 7.30
CA TRP A 64 -3.32 9.44 7.47
C TRP A 64 -2.35 10.28 8.30
N VAL A 65 -2.03 9.80 9.50
CA VAL A 65 -1.08 10.49 10.40
C VAL A 65 0.32 10.39 9.78
N SER A 66 0.97 11.53 9.57
CA SER A 66 2.20 11.60 8.79
C SER A 66 3.34 12.37 9.47
N PRO A 67 3.86 11.92 10.63
CA PRO A 67 5.00 12.54 11.30
C PRO A 67 6.32 12.33 10.54
N GLU A 68 7.33 13.12 10.88
CA GLU A 68 8.69 12.96 10.36
C GLU A 68 9.30 11.60 10.73
N GLY A 69 10.30 11.15 9.96
CA GLY A 69 10.99 9.87 10.16
C GLY A 69 10.42 8.70 9.35
N ASN A 70 9.36 8.93 8.57
CA ASN A 70 8.63 7.91 7.82
C ASN A 70 8.70 8.17 6.30
N ILE A 71 8.07 7.31 5.51
CA ILE A 71 8.03 7.45 4.05
C ILE A 71 6.60 7.74 3.61
N TYR A 72 6.41 8.89 2.96
CA TYR A 72 5.17 9.24 2.27
C TYR A 72 5.51 9.46 0.82
N LEU A 73 5.17 8.48 -0.01
CA LEU A 73 5.56 8.43 -1.41
C LEU A 73 4.30 8.41 -2.26
N SER A 74 4.29 9.18 -3.35
CA SER A 74 3.29 9.01 -4.40
C SER A 74 3.96 8.97 -5.76
N THR A 75 3.38 8.18 -6.65
CA THR A 75 3.83 8.07 -8.04
C THR A 75 2.66 7.88 -9.00
N LEU A 76 2.91 8.13 -10.28
CA LEU A 76 1.97 7.83 -11.34
C LEU A 76 2.23 6.42 -11.86
N LEU A 77 1.16 5.66 -12.07
CA LEU A 77 1.21 4.33 -12.66
C LEU A 77 0.29 4.29 -13.87
N ASN A 78 0.79 3.76 -14.98
CA ASN A 78 0.04 3.54 -16.21
C ASN A 78 -0.19 2.04 -16.39
N THR A 79 -1.36 1.67 -16.89
CA THR A 79 -1.80 0.27 -17.04
C THR A 79 -2.42 0.08 -18.41
N ARG A 80 -2.26 -1.12 -19.00
CA ARG A 80 -2.92 -1.51 -20.26
C ARG A 80 -4.34 -2.01 -20.01
N THR A 81 -4.58 -2.60 -18.84
CA THR A 81 -5.92 -3.06 -18.42
C THR A 81 -6.64 -1.94 -17.63
N PRO A 82 -7.97 -1.79 -17.73
CA PRO A 82 -8.69 -0.83 -16.90
C PRO A 82 -8.48 -1.10 -15.39
N ILE A 83 -8.22 -0.05 -14.63
CA ILE A 83 -7.90 -0.13 -13.20
C ILE A 83 -9.11 -0.62 -12.40
N ASP A 84 -8.87 -1.56 -11.50
CA ASP A 84 -9.84 -2.04 -10.52
C ASP A 84 -9.19 -2.31 -9.14
N GLY A 85 -9.95 -2.88 -8.20
CA GLY A 85 -9.51 -3.13 -6.83
C GLY A 85 -8.31 -4.07 -6.70
N ARG A 86 -8.01 -4.90 -7.70
CA ARG A 86 -6.87 -5.83 -7.68
C ARG A 86 -5.53 -5.11 -7.73
N LEU A 87 -5.48 -3.91 -8.30
CA LEU A 87 -4.23 -3.15 -8.41
C LEU A 87 -3.60 -2.87 -7.03
N ALA A 88 -4.41 -2.51 -6.03
CA ALA A 88 -3.91 -2.29 -4.67
C ALA A 88 -3.33 -3.57 -4.05
N LEU A 89 -3.89 -4.73 -4.38
CA LEU A 89 -3.41 -6.04 -3.93
C LEU A 89 -2.08 -6.38 -4.59
N GLU A 90 -1.94 -6.12 -5.90
CA GLU A 90 -0.67 -6.31 -6.63
C GLU A 90 0.43 -5.40 -6.09
N ILE A 91 0.12 -4.13 -5.83
CA ILE A 91 1.07 -3.18 -5.23
C ILE A 91 1.53 -3.70 -3.86
N ALA A 92 0.59 -4.15 -3.00
CA ALA A 92 0.95 -4.71 -1.70
C ALA A 92 1.87 -5.93 -1.81
N LEU A 93 1.53 -6.86 -2.71
CA LEU A 93 2.35 -8.06 -2.94
C LEU A 93 3.77 -7.72 -3.40
N ASN A 94 3.91 -6.81 -4.37
CA ASN A 94 5.24 -6.41 -4.85
C ASN A 94 6.05 -5.69 -3.77
N ILE A 95 5.42 -4.87 -2.93
CA ILE A 95 6.07 -4.24 -1.78
C ILE A 95 6.61 -5.29 -0.80
N LEU A 96 5.83 -6.33 -0.48
CA LEU A 96 6.28 -7.41 0.42
C LEU A 96 7.49 -8.18 -0.13
N GLN A 97 7.71 -8.18 -1.45
CA GLN A 97 8.86 -8.84 -2.09
C GLN A 97 10.10 -7.94 -2.20
N MET A 98 10.06 -6.70 -1.70
CA MET A 98 11.22 -5.81 -1.71
C MET A 98 12.43 -6.49 -1.03
N PRO A 99 13.65 -6.40 -1.61
CA PRO A 99 14.85 -7.03 -1.04
C PRO A 99 15.11 -6.67 0.42
N SER A 100 14.83 -5.41 0.79
CA SER A 100 14.99 -4.92 2.16
C SER A 100 14.03 -5.58 3.16
N LEU A 101 12.89 -6.10 2.71
CA LEU A 101 11.83 -6.64 3.57
C LEU A 101 11.83 -8.17 3.69
N LYS A 102 12.67 -8.86 2.91
CA LYS A 102 12.65 -10.34 2.75
C LYS A 102 12.74 -11.15 4.04
N ASN A 103 13.31 -10.58 5.10
CA ASN A 103 13.54 -11.25 6.39
C ASN A 103 12.46 -10.93 7.43
N LEU A 104 11.47 -10.11 7.09
CA LEU A 104 10.38 -9.73 7.98
C LEU A 104 9.17 -10.63 7.75
N ASP A 105 8.47 -10.98 8.83
CA ASP A 105 7.18 -11.67 8.76
C ASP A 105 6.06 -10.66 8.49
N LEU A 106 5.80 -10.42 7.21
CA LEU A 106 4.86 -9.42 6.72
C LEU A 106 3.62 -10.08 6.11
N GLN A 107 2.51 -9.37 6.23
CA GLN A 107 1.20 -9.77 5.77
C GLN A 107 0.54 -8.65 4.98
N VAL A 108 -0.51 -8.99 4.24
CA VAL A 108 -1.41 -8.01 3.61
C VAL A 108 -2.79 -8.17 4.22
N LYS A 109 -3.32 -7.08 4.78
CA LYS A 109 -4.70 -7.01 5.23
C LYS A 109 -5.53 -6.35 4.14
N TRP A 110 -6.51 -7.08 3.64
CA TRP A 110 -7.38 -6.60 2.56
C TRP A 110 -8.14 -5.31 3.00
N PRO A 111 -8.29 -4.31 2.11
CA PRO A 111 -7.89 -4.32 0.69
C PRO A 111 -6.50 -3.70 0.42
N ASN A 112 -5.91 -2.98 1.37
CA ASN A 112 -4.82 -2.05 1.06
C ASN A 112 -3.88 -1.77 2.24
N ASP A 113 -3.97 -2.55 3.31
CA ASP A 113 -3.15 -2.39 4.51
C ASP A 113 -1.91 -3.30 4.40
N LEU A 114 -0.73 -2.70 4.50
CA LEU A 114 0.52 -3.41 4.73
C LEU A 114 0.60 -3.74 6.22
N TYR A 115 0.62 -5.03 6.53
CA TYR A 115 0.32 -5.54 7.86
C TYR A 115 1.38 -6.50 8.38
N SER A 116 1.36 -6.77 9.68
CA SER A 116 2.09 -7.85 10.33
C SER A 116 1.27 -8.34 11.53
N THR A 117 1.74 -9.39 12.20
CA THR A 117 1.12 -9.84 13.45
C THR A 117 1.12 -8.78 14.56
N GLN A 118 1.99 -7.77 14.48
CA GLN A 118 2.07 -6.67 15.45
C GLN A 118 1.23 -5.43 15.06
N GLY A 119 0.68 -5.39 13.83
CA GLY A 119 -0.21 -4.32 13.39
C GLY A 119 0.09 -3.80 11.98
N LYS A 120 -0.59 -2.70 11.62
CA LYS A 120 -0.37 -2.01 10.33
C LYS A 120 0.93 -1.23 10.36
N TRP A 121 1.80 -1.48 9.39
CA TRP A 121 3.05 -0.74 9.20
C TRP A 121 3.04 0.13 7.94
N GLY A 122 2.01 0.04 7.11
CA GLY A 122 1.85 0.94 5.97
C GLY A 122 0.50 0.82 5.30
N GLY A 123 0.20 1.72 4.38
CA GLY A 123 -1.07 1.75 3.66
C GLY A 123 -0.90 2.24 2.24
N ILE A 124 -1.74 1.71 1.35
CA ILE A 124 -1.76 2.05 -0.06
C ILE A 124 -3.04 2.82 -0.36
N LEU A 125 -2.93 3.92 -1.11
CA LEU A 125 -4.04 4.71 -1.60
C LEU A 125 -3.95 4.82 -3.12
N VAL A 126 -4.97 4.33 -3.81
CA VAL A 126 -5.06 4.32 -5.27
C VAL A 126 -6.14 5.33 -5.67
N GLU A 127 -5.77 6.36 -6.45
CA GLU A 127 -6.67 7.42 -6.92
C GLU A 127 -6.63 7.51 -8.46
N PRO A 128 -7.55 6.85 -9.17
CA PRO A 128 -7.57 6.86 -10.64
C PRO A 128 -7.73 8.28 -11.19
N LEU A 129 -6.97 8.61 -12.23
CA LEU A 129 -7.12 9.83 -13.04
C LEU A 129 -7.90 9.56 -14.32
N SER A 130 -7.75 8.35 -14.87
CA SER A 130 -8.46 7.83 -16.02
C SER A 130 -8.62 6.31 -15.86
N PRO A 131 -9.31 5.61 -16.78
CA PRO A 131 -9.41 4.15 -16.72
C PRO A 131 -8.06 3.42 -16.72
N HIS A 132 -6.99 4.05 -17.23
CA HIS A 132 -5.69 3.41 -17.43
C HIS A 132 -4.53 4.11 -16.71
N GLN A 133 -4.79 5.20 -16.00
CA GLN A 133 -3.79 5.98 -15.30
C GLN A 133 -4.23 6.30 -13.88
N VAL A 134 -3.32 6.14 -12.92
CA VAL A 134 -3.64 6.22 -11.50
C VAL A 134 -2.50 6.76 -10.67
N ILE A 135 -2.86 7.53 -9.65
CA ILE A 135 -1.92 7.95 -8.62
C ILE A 135 -1.90 6.88 -7.54
N VAL A 136 -0.71 6.38 -7.25
CA VAL A 136 -0.46 5.43 -6.16
C VAL A 136 0.29 6.15 -5.06
N GLY A 137 -0.38 6.35 -3.93
CA GLY A 137 0.22 6.80 -2.68
C GLY A 137 0.53 5.62 -1.77
N VAL A 138 1.71 5.62 -1.18
CA VAL A 138 2.12 4.65 -0.16
C VAL A 138 2.69 5.40 1.03
N GLY A 139 2.09 5.16 2.20
CA GLY A 139 2.62 5.59 3.49
C GLY A 139 3.23 4.40 4.21
N ILE A 140 4.50 4.48 4.60
CA ILE A 140 5.22 3.46 5.38
C ILE A 140 5.64 4.06 6.71
N ASN A 141 5.26 3.38 7.79
CA ASN A 141 5.79 3.59 9.12
C ASN A 141 7.19 2.96 9.20
N LEU A 142 8.23 3.73 8.90
CA LEU A 142 9.61 3.30 9.11
C LEU A 142 9.95 3.34 10.60
N GLU A 143 9.48 4.38 11.29
CA GLU A 143 9.65 4.59 12.73
C GLU A 143 8.29 4.64 13.44
N PRO A 144 8.25 4.42 14.77
CA PRO A 144 7.01 4.46 15.53
C PRO A 144 6.24 5.76 15.34
N ILE A 145 4.93 5.63 15.15
CA ILE A 145 4.02 6.77 15.04
C ILE A 145 3.25 6.98 16.35
N PRO A 146 2.78 8.21 16.64
CA PRO A 146 1.90 8.46 17.77
C PRO A 146 0.67 7.55 17.71
N LYS A 147 0.40 6.81 18.80
CA LYS A 147 -0.71 5.83 18.86
C LYS A 147 -2.05 6.47 19.21
N GLU A 148 -2.05 7.77 19.50
CA GLU A 148 -3.25 8.54 19.81
C GLU A 148 -4.19 8.60 18.60
N ASN A 149 -5.48 8.33 18.81
CA ASN A 149 -6.53 8.40 17.78
C ASN A 149 -6.35 7.44 16.59
N ILE A 150 -5.62 6.32 16.73
CA ILE A 150 -5.56 5.29 15.70
C ILE A 150 -6.58 4.18 15.98
N ASP A 151 -7.54 4.02 15.07
CA ASP A 151 -8.62 3.01 15.11
C ASP A 151 -8.16 1.54 15.07
N GLN A 152 -6.87 1.29 14.85
CA GLN A 152 -6.32 -0.05 14.71
C GLN A 152 -4.87 -0.12 15.18
N HIS A 153 -4.43 -1.31 15.58
CA HIS A 153 -3.03 -1.54 15.95
C HIS A 153 -2.11 -1.13 14.79
N ALA A 154 -1.17 -0.24 15.11
CA ALA A 154 -0.13 0.21 14.22
C ALA A 154 1.24 -0.19 14.77
N THR A 155 2.15 -0.51 13.86
CA THR A 155 3.56 -0.80 14.12
C THR A 155 4.41 -0.10 13.06
N SER A 156 5.72 -0.27 13.13
CA SER A 156 6.71 0.30 12.23
C SER A 156 7.72 -0.75 11.82
N LEU A 157 8.38 -0.54 10.68
CA LEU A 157 9.41 -1.47 10.21
C LEU A 157 10.57 -1.59 11.21
N SER A 158 10.93 -0.53 11.94
CA SER A 158 11.96 -0.59 12.99
C SER A 158 11.52 -1.46 14.18
N GLU A 159 10.25 -1.38 14.62
CA GLU A 159 9.69 -2.29 15.64
C GLU A 159 9.63 -3.75 15.17
N LEU A 160 9.51 -3.99 13.86
CA LEU A 160 9.55 -5.32 13.26
C LEU A 160 10.97 -5.87 13.06
N GLY A 161 11.99 -5.10 13.43
CA GLY A 161 13.40 -5.52 13.39
C GLY A 161 14.15 -5.08 12.13
N LEU A 162 13.57 -4.19 11.30
CA LEU A 162 14.30 -3.59 10.20
C LEU A 162 15.35 -2.62 10.74
N THR A 163 16.62 -2.99 10.63
CA THR A 163 17.74 -2.19 11.14
C THR A 163 18.75 -1.90 10.02
N ASN A 164 19.44 -0.76 10.12
CA ASN A 164 20.55 -0.38 9.24
C ASN A 164 20.23 -0.26 7.74
N ILE A 165 18.99 0.08 7.37
CA ILE A 165 18.62 0.33 5.97
C ILE A 165 18.47 1.84 5.73
N SER A 166 19.03 2.31 4.62
CA SER A 166 18.83 3.69 4.16
C SER A 166 17.38 3.92 3.76
N ARG A 167 16.76 4.98 4.29
CA ARG A 167 15.44 5.45 3.85
C ARG A 167 15.38 5.67 2.33
N ILE A 168 16.46 6.16 1.73
CA ILE A 168 16.55 6.38 0.28
C ILE A 168 16.57 5.07 -0.49
N GLN A 169 17.22 4.03 0.05
CA GLN A 169 17.16 2.69 -0.54
C GLN A 169 15.74 2.14 -0.52
N LEU A 170 15.02 2.29 0.60
CA LEU A 170 13.62 1.88 0.70
C LEU A 170 12.71 2.65 -0.24
N VAL A 171 12.91 3.97 -0.40
CA VAL A 171 12.17 4.79 -1.36
C VAL A 171 12.37 4.30 -2.79
N ALA A 172 13.61 3.95 -3.16
CA ALA A 172 13.91 3.41 -4.48
C ALA A 172 13.22 2.05 -4.70
N GLU A 173 13.39 1.11 -3.77
CA GLU A 173 12.77 -0.22 -3.82
C GLU A 173 11.24 -0.13 -3.86
N LEU A 174 10.65 0.78 -3.10
CA LEU A 174 9.21 1.00 -3.06
C LEU A 174 8.69 1.51 -4.41
N TYR A 175 9.35 2.51 -5.00
CA TYR A 175 8.98 3.02 -6.31
C TYR A 175 9.06 1.92 -7.38
N MET A 176 10.16 1.15 -7.42
CA MET A 176 10.33 0.05 -8.37
C MET A 176 9.28 -1.07 -8.16
N ALA A 177 8.94 -1.40 -6.91
CA ALA A 177 7.91 -2.37 -6.60
C ALA A 177 6.52 -1.92 -7.09
N ILE A 178 6.20 -0.62 -6.98
CA ILE A 178 4.95 -0.06 -7.51
C ILE A 178 4.93 -0.13 -9.04
N GLN A 179 6.03 0.21 -9.71
CA GLN A 179 6.11 0.10 -11.17
C GLN A 179 5.97 -1.36 -11.63
N GLN A 180 6.64 -2.30 -10.96
CA GLN A 180 6.53 -3.73 -11.27
C GLN A 180 5.11 -4.29 -11.07
N ALA A 181 4.34 -3.72 -10.14
CA ALA A 181 2.97 -4.13 -9.90
C ALA A 181 2.03 -3.88 -11.10
N SER A 182 2.29 -2.87 -11.94
CA SER A 182 1.50 -2.66 -13.16
C SER A 182 1.68 -3.79 -14.16
N GLU A 183 2.89 -4.36 -14.24
CA GLU A 183 3.16 -5.49 -15.14
C GLU A 183 2.40 -6.74 -14.69
N TRP A 184 2.37 -7.03 -13.38
CA TRP A 184 1.56 -8.12 -12.84
C TRP A 184 0.07 -7.89 -13.06
N PHE A 185 -0.39 -6.66 -12.82
CA PHE A 185 -1.77 -6.27 -13.04
C PHE A 185 -2.19 -6.44 -14.51
N ASP A 186 -1.34 -5.99 -15.45
CA ASP A 186 -1.57 -6.11 -16.88
C ASP A 186 -1.49 -7.54 -17.40
N HIS A 187 -0.77 -8.42 -16.72
CA HIS A 187 -0.83 -9.87 -16.95
C HIS A 187 -2.02 -10.51 -16.20
N HIS A 188 -3.12 -9.76 -16.08
CA HIS A 188 -4.38 -10.17 -15.47
C HIS A 188 -4.26 -10.67 -14.03
N CYS A 189 -3.29 -10.15 -13.28
CA CYS A 189 -3.07 -10.54 -11.90
C CYS A 189 -2.87 -12.06 -11.75
N TYR A 190 -2.10 -12.69 -12.64
CA TYR A 190 -1.96 -14.16 -12.69
C TYR A 190 -1.75 -14.81 -11.30
N ASN A 191 -2.59 -15.79 -10.96
CA ASN A 191 -2.58 -16.47 -9.65
C ASN A 191 -2.68 -15.52 -8.44
N LEU A 192 -3.42 -14.42 -8.55
CA LEU A 192 -3.59 -13.43 -7.48
C LEU A 192 -4.09 -14.07 -6.18
N ALA A 193 -5.09 -14.95 -6.25
CA ALA A 193 -5.64 -15.61 -5.07
C ALA A 193 -4.56 -16.38 -4.33
N ALA A 194 -3.78 -17.21 -5.03
CA ALA A 194 -2.73 -18.02 -4.40
C ALA A 194 -1.66 -17.13 -3.74
N ARG A 195 -1.19 -16.09 -4.46
CA ARG A 195 -0.15 -15.16 -3.97
C ARG A 195 -0.64 -14.35 -2.77
N PHE A 196 -1.82 -13.74 -2.86
CA PHE A 196 -2.41 -12.98 -1.77
C PHE A 196 -2.71 -13.85 -0.56
N ASN A 197 -3.36 -15.00 -0.77
CA ASN A 197 -3.78 -15.89 0.32
C ASN A 197 -2.61 -16.56 1.04
N HIS A 198 -1.39 -16.49 0.51
CA HIS A 198 -0.17 -16.88 1.22
C HIS A 198 0.22 -15.84 2.28
N TYR A 199 0.07 -14.55 1.98
CA TYR A 199 0.42 -13.43 2.87
C TYR A 199 -0.80 -12.82 3.58
N ALA A 200 -2.00 -13.34 3.39
CA ALA A 200 -3.24 -12.74 3.88
C ALA A 200 -3.31 -12.70 5.41
N ALA A 201 -3.41 -11.49 5.97
CA ALA A 201 -3.76 -11.31 7.37
C ALA A 201 -5.16 -11.89 7.65
N PHE A 202 -5.32 -12.49 8.82
CA PHE A 202 -6.59 -13.05 9.32
C PHE A 202 -7.16 -14.25 8.54
N LYS A 203 -6.42 -14.84 7.59
CA LYS A 203 -6.88 -16.03 6.89
C LYS A 203 -7.16 -17.17 7.87
N ASN A 204 -8.28 -17.85 7.68
CA ASN A 204 -8.83 -18.90 8.55
C ASN A 204 -9.14 -18.43 9.98
N GLN A 205 -9.33 -17.12 10.20
CA GLN A 205 -9.71 -16.56 11.50
C GLN A 205 -11.12 -15.98 11.45
N ALA A 206 -11.73 -15.86 12.62
CA ALA A 206 -13.01 -15.16 12.78
C ALA A 206 -12.84 -13.67 12.51
N VAL A 207 -13.70 -13.14 11.63
CA VAL A 207 -13.67 -11.76 11.18
C VAL A 207 -15.07 -11.15 11.19
N GLU A 208 -15.08 -9.82 11.24
CA GLU A 208 -16.22 -8.99 10.89
C GLU A 208 -15.87 -8.22 9.61
N PHE A 209 -16.82 -8.18 8.68
CA PHE A 209 -16.71 -7.51 7.40
C PHE A 209 -17.82 -6.49 7.24
N GLU A 210 -17.43 -5.22 7.21
CA GLU A 210 -18.31 -4.08 7.00
C GLU A 210 -18.40 -3.78 5.51
N HIS A 211 -19.56 -4.03 4.90
CA HIS A 211 -19.85 -3.76 3.49
C HIS A 211 -21.05 -2.81 3.38
N HIS A 212 -21.44 -2.44 2.15
CA HIS A 212 -22.47 -1.41 1.94
C HIS A 212 -23.86 -1.76 2.52
N SER A 213 -24.20 -3.05 2.65
CA SER A 213 -25.49 -3.50 3.21
C SER A 213 -25.44 -3.78 4.71
N GLY A 214 -24.28 -3.61 5.37
CA GLY A 214 -24.14 -3.81 6.82
C GLY A 214 -22.91 -4.62 7.21
N LEU A 215 -23.00 -5.29 8.36
CA LEU A 215 -21.95 -6.14 8.91
C LEU A 215 -22.20 -7.61 8.58
N CYS A 216 -21.12 -8.35 8.33
CA CYS A 216 -21.13 -9.78 8.12
C CYS A 216 -20.03 -10.41 8.98
N SER A 217 -20.36 -11.43 9.76
CA SER A 217 -19.38 -12.14 10.60
C SER A 217 -19.21 -13.58 10.12
N GLY A 218 -17.99 -14.09 10.19
CA GLY A 218 -17.67 -15.44 9.71
C GLY A 218 -16.17 -15.72 9.71
N ILE A 219 -15.75 -16.78 9.01
CA ILE A 219 -14.34 -17.12 8.83
C ILE A 219 -13.84 -16.54 7.51
N PHE A 220 -12.76 -15.76 7.54
CA PHE A 220 -12.13 -15.25 6.32
C PHE A 220 -11.33 -16.35 5.63
N LEU A 221 -11.76 -16.78 4.45
CA LEU A 221 -11.10 -17.86 3.70
C LEU A 221 -10.03 -17.34 2.73
N GLY A 222 -9.89 -16.03 2.59
CA GLY A 222 -9.02 -15.38 1.61
C GLY A 222 -9.80 -14.69 0.49
N ILE A 223 -9.11 -14.42 -0.62
CA ILE A 223 -9.70 -13.85 -1.83
C ILE A 223 -9.73 -14.85 -3.00
N GLN A 224 -10.51 -14.53 -4.02
CA GLN A 224 -10.46 -15.15 -5.36
C GLN A 224 -9.58 -14.34 -6.34
N ASP A 225 -9.33 -14.89 -7.54
CA ASP A 225 -8.45 -14.25 -8.54
C ASP A 225 -9.02 -12.94 -9.11
N ASP A 226 -10.32 -12.74 -9.00
CA ASP A 226 -10.99 -11.47 -9.29
C ASP A 226 -10.90 -10.45 -8.15
N GLY A 227 -10.23 -10.80 -7.03
CA GLY A 227 -10.07 -9.97 -5.85
C GLY A 227 -11.21 -10.04 -4.83
N ALA A 228 -12.25 -10.85 -5.08
CA ALA A 228 -13.38 -10.98 -4.17
C ALA A 228 -12.99 -11.66 -2.85
N VAL A 229 -13.34 -11.04 -1.72
CA VAL A 229 -13.19 -11.60 -0.38
C VAL A 229 -14.22 -12.70 -0.15
N ASN A 230 -13.77 -13.87 0.30
CA ASN A 230 -14.60 -15.01 0.68
C ASN A 230 -14.72 -15.10 2.21
N ILE A 231 -15.96 -15.09 2.71
CA ILE A 231 -16.26 -15.26 4.13
C ILE A 231 -17.26 -16.41 4.28
N GLU A 232 -16.87 -17.43 5.05
CA GLU A 232 -17.77 -18.51 5.44
C GLU A 232 -18.62 -18.06 6.64
N THR A 233 -19.93 -17.96 6.43
CA THR A 233 -20.91 -17.54 7.44
C THR A 233 -21.82 -18.70 7.83
N SER A 234 -22.67 -18.50 8.84
CA SER A 234 -23.72 -19.48 9.19
C SER A 234 -24.73 -19.74 8.07
N GLU A 235 -24.86 -18.82 7.11
CA GLU A 235 -25.75 -18.93 5.95
C GLU A 235 -25.01 -19.49 4.71
N GLY A 236 -23.74 -19.86 4.85
CA GLY A 236 -22.87 -20.32 3.77
C GLY A 236 -21.83 -19.28 3.34
N LEU A 237 -21.20 -19.51 2.19
CA LEU A 237 -20.13 -18.69 1.63
C LEU A 237 -20.68 -17.37 1.06
N LYS A 238 -20.16 -16.23 1.52
CA LYS A 238 -20.46 -14.89 1.00
C LYS A 238 -19.23 -14.26 0.37
N GLN A 239 -19.45 -13.53 -0.73
CA GLN A 239 -18.40 -12.89 -1.53
C GLN A 239 -18.57 -11.37 -1.51
N PHE A 240 -17.46 -10.64 -1.37
CA PHE A 240 -17.49 -9.17 -1.30
C PHE A 240 -16.34 -8.54 -2.10
N TYR A 241 -16.63 -7.48 -2.85
CA TYR A 241 -15.63 -6.71 -3.61
C TYR A 241 -15.24 -5.39 -2.94
N GLN A 242 -16.05 -4.92 -1.98
CA GLN A 242 -15.86 -3.65 -1.28
C GLN A 242 -16.27 -3.79 0.18
N GLY A 243 -15.45 -3.27 1.09
CA GLY A 243 -15.75 -3.29 2.51
C GLY A 243 -14.55 -2.98 3.38
N ARG A 244 -14.64 -3.34 4.66
CA ARG A 244 -13.56 -3.26 5.65
C ARG A 244 -13.50 -4.59 6.40
N LEU A 245 -12.33 -5.22 6.37
CA LEU A 245 -12.06 -6.46 7.11
C LEU A 245 -11.49 -6.13 8.49
N ARG A 246 -12.07 -6.71 9.55
CA ARG A 246 -11.57 -6.64 10.93
C ARG A 246 -11.53 -8.04 11.53
N ARG A 247 -10.50 -8.32 12.32
CA ARG A 247 -10.46 -9.53 13.13
C ARG A 247 -11.43 -9.39 14.29
N LEU A 248 -12.20 -10.43 14.57
CA LEU A 248 -12.98 -10.50 15.80
C LEU A 248 -12.04 -10.90 16.95
N GLU A 249 -11.90 -10.02 17.93
CA GLU A 249 -11.27 -10.38 19.19
C GLU A 249 -12.29 -11.19 19.99
N ILE A 250 -12.05 -12.49 20.11
CA ILE A 250 -12.79 -13.31 21.06
C ILE A 250 -12.30 -12.88 22.44
N SER A 251 -13.13 -12.12 23.16
CA SER A 251 -12.93 -11.90 24.59
C SER A 251 -12.97 -13.28 25.26
N LEU A 252 -11.81 -13.75 25.73
CA LEU A 252 -11.72 -14.92 26.61
C LEU A 252 -12.23 -14.56 28.00
#